data_AF-A0AAU2CXQ7-F1
#
_entry.id   AF-A0AAU2CXQ7-F1
#
_cell.length_a   1.000
_cell.length_b   1.000
_cell.length_c   1.000
_cell.angle_alpha   90.00
_cell.angle_beta   90.00
_cell.angle_gamma   90.00
#
_symmetry.space_group_name_H-M   'P 1'
#
loop_
_entity.id
_entity.type
_entity.pdbx_description
1 polymer ?
#
loop_
_entity_poly.entity_id
_entity_poly.type
_entity_poly.pdbx_seq_one_letter_code
_entity_poly.pdbx_strand_id
1 'polypeptide(L)'
;MTPSAASSGPGAPGLDIPAVTVAPGDTATTTLTVRNDSDIVEAYSLEVVGDCAPWTTVEPARVSLYPGTSETVTLRLEPPRSHEIRAGELPLGVRVLPTEHPETVRVLETTVHIQEFHELRTELAPRRRRGWLRGRYRLAVQNQGNTPVQVGFTPGQAGEELAFAFTPAKPKLEPGESAEIGLRVRTGKPVWFGAPVVWPFTVDTAEDGEQEEPSPYENAVRTPLDAEFVQIPIFPKWLLALLAALLALLIAWFLLVRPAVRSAAKDAADEAVQARPTPAGQQTPGNSGSGGAGSATPGGQGSGGSAGAGGDGGGTGGGGTAGGGQQSSQTIDVQSASGETKPGTYTVPKDSVFEVTDIVVANFQGDEGLLTISFGDRKITTIAMETFRNQDYHWVTPIKIPEGDAVSIEVTCNKPGTPATGRRAKGCHEVLNVSGVLRSTKQ
;
A
#
# COMPACT_ATOMS: atom_id res chain seq x y z
N MET A 1 38.53 12.76 31.40
CA MET A 1 38.42 14.01 32.16
C MET A 1 37.27 14.79 31.56
N THR A 2 36.10 14.67 32.17
CA THR A 2 34.89 15.44 31.89
C THR A 2 35.10 16.89 32.36
N PRO A 3 34.69 17.93 31.60
CA PRO A 3 34.59 19.25 32.16
C PRO A 3 33.35 19.32 33.06
N SER A 4 33.57 19.90 34.23
CA SER A 4 32.65 20.05 35.34
C SER A 4 31.53 21.04 35.01
N ALA A 5 30.30 20.68 35.37
CA ALA A 5 29.12 21.56 35.33
C ALA A 5 29.36 22.79 36.23
N ALA A 6 29.22 23.97 35.65
CA ALA A 6 29.22 25.22 36.41
C ALA A 6 27.87 25.37 37.13
N SER A 7 27.95 25.47 38.44
CA SER A 7 26.86 25.78 39.37
C SER A 7 26.17 27.10 38.99
N SER A 8 24.86 27.05 38.76
CA SER A 8 23.97 28.21 38.62
C SER A 8 23.83 28.92 39.98
N GLY A 9 24.47 30.09 40.11
CA GLY A 9 24.25 30.99 41.24
C GLY A 9 22.87 31.66 41.17
N PRO A 10 22.31 32.12 42.30
CA PRO A 10 21.03 32.82 42.32
C PRO A 10 21.18 34.17 41.60
N GLY A 11 20.48 34.32 40.48
CA GLY A 11 20.43 35.53 39.68
C GLY A 11 19.95 36.74 40.49
N ALA A 12 20.54 37.90 40.22
CA ALA A 12 20.16 39.16 40.84
C ALA A 12 18.68 39.48 40.52
N PRO A 13 17.92 40.07 41.46
CA PRO A 13 16.51 40.37 41.24
C PRO A 13 16.36 41.46 40.16
N GLY A 14 15.82 41.10 38.99
CA GLY A 14 15.24 42.08 38.07
C GLY A 14 15.44 41.88 36.56
N LEU A 15 16.14 40.84 36.09
CA LEU A 15 16.45 40.68 34.65
C LEU A 15 16.11 39.29 34.06
N ASP A 16 15.39 38.44 34.78
CA ASP A 16 15.14 37.07 34.35
C ASP A 16 13.69 36.86 33.90
N ILE A 17 13.50 36.17 32.79
CA ILE A 17 12.19 35.68 32.35
C ILE A 17 11.93 34.37 33.10
N PRO A 18 10.83 34.22 33.86
CA PRO A 18 10.53 32.97 34.55
C PRO A 18 10.37 31.80 33.57
N ALA A 19 10.93 30.64 33.92
CA ALA A 19 10.72 29.41 33.18
C ALA A 19 9.23 29.07 33.12
N VAL A 20 8.78 28.53 31.99
CA VAL A 20 7.36 28.30 31.71
C VAL A 20 7.15 26.90 31.16
N THR A 21 6.11 26.22 31.65
CA THR A 21 5.71 24.89 31.16
C THR A 21 4.45 25.03 30.31
N VAL A 22 4.43 24.39 29.14
CA VAL A 22 3.30 24.46 28.20
C VAL A 22 3.11 23.13 27.47
N ALA A 23 1.86 22.68 27.33
CA ALA A 23 1.52 21.54 26.47
C ALA A 23 1.31 21.99 25.03
N PRO A 24 1.72 21.18 24.03
CA PRO A 24 1.36 21.43 22.64
C PRO A 24 -0.16 21.47 22.42
N GLY A 25 -0.63 22.57 21.83
CA GLY A 25 -2.06 22.88 21.64
C GLY A 25 -2.68 23.76 22.72
N ASP A 26 -1.99 23.97 23.84
CA ASP A 26 -2.43 24.85 24.92
C ASP A 26 -1.73 26.22 24.87
N THR A 27 -2.16 27.14 25.72
CA THR A 27 -1.55 28.47 25.89
C THR A 27 -0.90 28.59 27.26
N ALA A 28 0.31 29.16 27.31
CA ALA A 28 0.95 29.60 28.53
C ALA A 28 1.40 31.06 28.44
N THR A 29 1.59 31.70 29.59
CA THR A 29 2.07 33.09 29.66
C THR A 29 3.20 33.23 30.66
N THR A 30 4.22 33.99 30.31
CA THR A 30 5.27 34.45 31.22
C THR A 30 5.46 35.96 31.04
N THR A 31 6.22 36.60 31.91
CA THR A 31 6.39 38.06 31.92
C THR A 31 7.85 38.46 31.93
N LEU A 32 8.12 39.62 31.35
CA LEU A 32 9.44 40.25 31.31
C LEU A 32 9.30 41.71 31.75
N THR A 33 10.16 42.17 32.66
CA THR A 33 10.19 43.58 33.06
C THR A 33 11.34 44.30 32.36
N VAL A 34 11.03 45.38 31.64
CA VAL A 34 12.00 46.26 31.00
C VAL A 34 12.14 47.53 31.85
N ARG A 35 13.38 47.93 32.14
CA ARG A 35 13.68 49.16 32.90
C ARG A 35 14.58 50.09 32.10
N ASN A 36 14.26 51.38 32.08
CA ASN A 36 15.11 52.40 31.50
C ASN A 36 16.10 52.95 32.54
N ASP A 37 17.37 52.55 32.39
CA ASP A 37 18.48 53.01 33.25
C ASP A 37 19.24 54.24 32.66
N SER A 38 18.80 54.77 31.52
CA SER A 38 19.35 56.00 30.95
C SER A 38 18.77 57.26 31.59
N ASP A 39 19.39 58.40 31.29
CA ASP A 39 18.96 59.73 31.72
C ASP A 39 17.98 60.41 30.74
N ILE A 40 17.66 59.75 29.63
CA ILE A 40 16.71 60.22 28.61
C ILE A 40 15.52 59.25 28.46
N VAL A 41 14.47 59.70 27.77
CA VAL A 41 13.36 58.81 27.38
C VAL A 41 13.88 57.86 26.31
N GLU A 42 13.61 56.56 26.49
CA GLU A 42 14.07 55.51 25.58
C GLU A 42 12.88 54.64 25.16
N ALA A 43 12.88 54.23 23.89
CA ALA A 43 11.88 53.33 23.34
C ALA A 43 12.51 51.97 23.06
N TYR A 44 11.96 50.91 23.66
CA TYR A 44 12.44 49.55 23.48
C TYR A 44 11.47 48.77 22.59
N SER A 45 12.00 48.14 21.54
CA SER A 45 11.27 47.14 20.74
C SER A 45 11.68 45.74 21.19
N LEU A 46 10.71 44.86 21.39
CA LEU A 46 10.92 43.49 21.86
C LEU A 46 10.60 42.51 20.73
N GLU A 47 11.54 41.60 20.46
CA GLU A 47 11.41 40.58 19.43
C GLU A 47 11.72 39.21 20.02
N VAL A 48 10.86 38.22 19.79
CA VAL A 48 11.17 36.82 20.14
C VAL A 48 12.13 36.26 19.11
N VAL A 49 13.15 35.55 19.57
CA VAL A 49 14.18 34.90 18.74
C VAL A 49 14.36 33.45 19.16
N GLY A 50 14.81 32.61 18.23
CA GLY A 50 15.00 31.17 18.43
C GLY A 50 13.77 30.34 18.07
N ASP A 51 13.78 29.07 18.50
CA ASP A 51 12.81 28.05 18.08
C ASP A 51 11.39 28.31 18.62
N CYS A 52 11.28 29.13 19.67
CA CYS A 52 10.00 29.55 20.24
C CYS A 52 9.31 30.69 19.46
N ALA A 53 10.04 31.41 18.60
CA ALA A 53 9.53 32.60 17.92
C ALA A 53 8.27 32.38 17.06
N PRO A 54 8.12 31.27 16.30
CA PRO A 54 6.95 31.08 15.43
C PRO A 54 5.61 30.99 16.16
N TRP A 55 5.63 30.72 17.47
CA TRP A 55 4.44 30.46 18.28
C TRP A 55 4.44 31.24 19.61
N THR A 56 5.29 32.26 19.72
CA THR A 56 5.31 33.16 20.88
C THR A 56 5.03 34.59 20.44
N THR A 57 4.11 35.27 21.13
CA THR A 57 3.82 36.68 20.93
C THR A 57 4.24 37.51 22.15
N VAL A 58 4.64 38.76 21.89
CA VAL A 58 5.08 39.72 22.92
C VAL A 58 4.12 40.90 22.91
N GLU A 59 3.50 41.20 24.06
CA GLU A 59 2.54 42.30 24.20
C GLU A 59 2.80 43.12 25.48
N PRO A 60 3.05 44.43 25.37
CA PRO A 60 3.29 45.20 24.13
C PRO A 60 4.66 44.91 23.49
N ALA A 61 4.72 44.85 22.16
CA ALA A 61 5.97 44.65 21.41
C ALA A 61 6.90 45.89 21.40
N ARG A 62 6.38 47.06 21.80
CA ARG A 62 7.15 48.29 21.94
C ARG A 62 6.69 49.05 23.18
N VAL A 63 7.65 49.45 24.01
CA VAL A 63 7.44 50.22 25.23
C VAL A 63 8.25 51.51 25.18
N SER A 64 7.71 52.60 25.75
CA SER A 64 8.39 53.90 25.84
C SER A 64 8.50 54.29 27.29
N LEU A 65 9.73 54.35 27.80
CA LEU A 65 10.01 54.46 29.23
C LEU A 65 10.75 55.77 29.55
N TYR A 66 10.29 56.46 30.58
CA TYR A 66 11.02 57.60 31.16
C TYR A 66 12.23 57.10 31.97
N PRO A 67 13.24 57.97 32.19
CA PRO A 67 14.38 57.66 33.07
C PRO A 67 13.94 57.06 34.41
N GLY A 68 14.52 55.92 34.78
CA GLY A 68 14.26 55.22 36.05
C GLY A 68 12.92 54.49 36.15
N THR A 69 12.11 54.45 35.08
CA THR A 69 10.81 53.74 35.07
C THR A 69 10.94 52.33 34.51
N SER A 70 9.96 51.47 34.80
CA SER A 70 9.89 50.10 34.29
C SER A 70 8.48 49.76 33.81
N GLU A 71 8.40 48.87 32.84
CA GLU A 71 7.14 48.33 32.32
C GLU A 71 7.26 46.80 32.17
N THR A 72 6.17 46.10 32.48
CA THR A 72 6.09 44.65 32.38
C THR A 72 5.40 44.28 31.07
N VAL A 73 6.06 43.44 30.29
CA VAL A 73 5.61 42.91 29.01
C VAL A 73 5.20 41.45 29.19
N THR A 74 4.11 41.06 28.56
CA THR A 74 3.61 39.68 28.59
C THR A 74 4.08 38.92 27.37
N LEU A 75 4.62 37.72 27.61
CA LEU A 75 5.00 36.75 26.59
C LEU A 75 3.94 35.65 26.59
N ARG A 76 3.25 35.46 25.47
CA ARG A 76 2.20 34.45 25.30
C ARG A 76 2.70 33.36 24.36
N LEU A 77 2.72 32.13 24.84
CA LEU A 77 3.24 30.95 24.16
C LEU A 77 2.08 30.05 23.74
N GLU A 78 2.02 29.69 22.45
CA GLU A 78 0.98 28.84 21.86
C GLU A 78 1.58 27.80 20.91
N PRO A 79 2.40 26.86 21.42
CA PRO A 79 2.98 25.83 20.57
C PRO A 79 1.87 25.01 19.88
N PRO A 80 1.92 24.82 18.55
CA PRO A 80 0.92 24.02 17.86
C PRO A 80 0.95 22.58 18.34
N ARG A 81 -0.21 21.91 18.37
CA ARG A 81 -0.30 20.47 18.68
C ARG A 81 0.24 19.65 17.50
N SER A 82 1.56 19.49 17.45
CA SER A 82 2.29 18.84 16.36
C SER A 82 3.50 18.07 16.88
N HIS A 83 3.80 16.93 16.24
CA HIS A 83 4.99 16.12 16.50
C HIS A 83 6.32 16.85 16.21
N GLU A 84 6.26 17.99 15.50
CA GLU A 84 7.40 18.86 15.24
C GLU A 84 7.90 19.56 16.52
N ILE A 85 7.01 19.83 17.48
CA ILE A 85 7.36 20.47 18.75
C ILE A 85 7.71 19.40 19.78
N ARG A 86 8.98 18.98 19.78
CA ARG A 86 9.51 17.93 20.66
C ARG A 86 9.32 18.29 22.15
N ALA A 87 9.00 17.28 22.95
CA ALA A 87 8.94 17.44 24.40
C ALA A 87 10.35 17.68 24.97
N GLY A 88 10.40 18.40 26.10
CA GLY A 88 11.64 18.72 26.80
C GLY A 88 11.88 20.23 26.90
N GLU A 89 13.15 20.59 27.10
CA GLU A 89 13.57 21.97 27.29
C GLU A 89 13.88 22.66 25.97
N LEU A 90 13.24 23.81 25.74
CA LEU A 90 13.48 24.64 24.56
C LEU A 90 13.85 26.07 24.98
N PRO A 91 14.93 26.65 24.43
CA PRO A 91 15.33 28.00 24.78
C PRO A 91 14.40 29.04 24.14
N LEU A 92 13.85 29.93 24.97
CA LEU A 92 13.15 31.13 24.56
C LEU A 92 14.09 32.33 24.69
N GLY A 93 14.40 32.96 23.56
CA GLY A 93 15.15 34.21 23.52
C GLY A 93 14.23 35.40 23.27
N VAL A 94 14.42 36.49 24.02
CA VAL A 94 13.76 37.77 23.78
C VAL A 94 14.83 38.84 23.59
N ARG A 95 14.90 39.38 22.39
CA ARG A 95 15.80 40.48 22.03
C ARG A 95 15.13 41.81 22.32
N VAL A 96 15.78 42.61 23.15
CA VAL A 96 15.35 43.97 23.53
C VAL A 96 16.22 44.97 22.78
N LEU A 97 15.61 45.78 21.92
CA LEU A 97 16.23 46.72 20.99
C LEU A 97 15.90 48.17 21.40
N PRO A 98 16.85 48.87 22.04
CA PRO A 98 16.72 50.30 22.32
C PRO A 98 16.76 51.11 21.01
N THR A 99 16.01 52.22 20.94
CA THR A 99 15.91 53.06 19.73
C THR A 99 16.99 54.13 19.71
N GLU A 100 17.24 54.79 20.84
CA GLU A 100 18.21 55.88 20.96
C GLU A 100 19.64 55.37 21.14
N HIS A 101 19.83 54.19 21.76
CA HIS A 101 21.13 53.53 21.93
C HIS A 101 21.20 52.12 21.30
N PRO A 102 21.23 51.99 19.95
CA PRO A 102 21.22 50.71 19.25
C PRO A 102 22.42 49.79 19.56
N GLU A 103 23.50 50.29 20.15
CA GLU A 103 24.66 49.51 20.58
C GLU A 103 24.41 48.74 21.90
N THR A 104 23.33 49.04 22.61
CA THR A 104 23.03 48.49 23.93
C THR A 104 22.04 47.32 23.92
N VAL A 105 21.82 46.69 22.76
CA VAL A 105 20.94 45.50 22.61
C VAL A 105 21.25 44.43 23.64
N ARG A 106 20.20 43.80 24.16
CA ARG A 106 20.28 42.64 25.05
C ARG A 106 19.39 41.52 24.55
N VAL A 107 19.83 40.29 24.77
CA VAL A 107 19.02 39.09 24.57
C VAL A 107 18.88 38.43 25.92
N LEU A 108 17.63 38.24 26.35
CA LEU A 108 17.29 37.51 27.56
C LEU A 108 16.88 36.11 27.16
N GLU A 109 17.37 35.12 27.88
CA GLU A 109 17.12 33.71 27.60
C GLU A 109 16.42 33.07 28.79
N THR A 110 15.46 32.18 28.51
CA THR A 110 14.82 31.34 29.52
C THR A 110 14.48 29.98 28.92
N THR A 111 14.09 29.04 29.78
CA THR A 111 13.71 27.70 29.38
C THR A 111 12.18 27.56 29.33
N VAL A 112 11.70 27.08 28.19
CA VAL A 112 10.32 26.61 28.02
C VAL A 112 10.32 25.09 28.15
N HIS A 113 9.56 24.56 29.11
CA HIS A 113 9.35 23.12 29.26
C HIS A 113 8.13 22.69 28.44
N ILE A 114 8.37 22.06 27.30
CA ILE A 114 7.32 21.49 26.46
C ILE A 114 6.89 20.15 27.05
N GLN A 115 5.60 20.02 27.37
CA GLN A 115 5.04 18.77 27.89
C GLN A 115 4.93 17.70 26.81
N GLU A 116 4.96 16.45 27.27
CA GLU A 116 4.78 15.27 26.43
C GLU A 116 3.31 15.13 26.02
N PHE A 117 3.08 14.80 24.76
CA PHE A 117 1.78 14.32 24.30
C PHE A 117 1.96 13.12 23.38
N HIS A 118 1.03 12.18 23.55
CA HIS A 118 1.07 10.87 22.95
C HIS A 118 -0.11 10.70 22.02
N GLU A 119 0.17 10.35 20.76
CA GLU A 119 -0.87 10.11 19.76
C GLU A 119 -0.37 9.11 18.72
N LEU A 120 -1.08 7.98 18.58
CA LEU A 120 -0.75 6.94 17.61
C LEU A 120 -1.88 6.83 16.60
N ARG A 121 -1.53 6.90 15.31
CA ARG A 121 -2.45 6.61 14.22
C ARG A 121 -2.15 5.22 13.66
N THR A 122 -3.17 4.38 13.57
CA THR A 122 -3.01 2.99 13.13
C THR A 122 -4.01 2.61 12.05
N GLU A 123 -3.58 1.76 11.12
CA GLU A 123 -4.42 1.27 10.04
C GLU A 123 -4.06 -0.19 9.69
N LEU A 124 -5.09 -1.04 9.57
CA LEU A 124 -4.92 -2.46 9.25
C LEU A 124 -5.50 -2.78 7.87
N ALA A 125 -4.65 -3.29 6.97
CA ALA A 125 -5.03 -3.66 5.61
C ALA A 125 -4.46 -5.03 5.18
N PRO A 126 -5.24 -5.87 4.48
CA PRO A 126 -6.68 -5.73 4.21
C PRO A 126 -7.52 -6.14 5.42
N ARG A 127 -8.72 -5.57 5.60
CA ARG A 127 -9.62 -5.97 6.70
C ARG A 127 -10.13 -7.42 6.60
N ARG A 128 -10.10 -8.02 5.41
CA ARG A 128 -10.53 -9.41 5.19
C ARG A 128 -9.54 -10.13 4.28
N ARG A 129 -9.07 -11.30 4.69
CA ARG A 129 -8.15 -12.11 3.89
C ARG A 129 -8.59 -13.57 3.81
N ARG A 130 -8.57 -14.14 2.60
CA ARG A 130 -8.85 -15.56 2.37
C ARG A 130 -7.57 -16.38 2.31
N GLY A 131 -7.57 -17.56 2.91
CA GLY A 131 -6.45 -18.49 2.85
C GLY A 131 -6.77 -19.87 3.44
N TRP A 132 -6.01 -20.88 3.06
CA TRP A 132 -6.10 -22.25 3.57
C TRP A 132 -5.66 -22.43 5.04
N LEU A 133 -4.52 -21.85 5.42
CA LEU A 133 -3.95 -22.00 6.78
C LEU A 133 -3.36 -20.70 7.34
N ARG A 134 -3.00 -19.74 6.48
CA ARG A 134 -2.31 -18.51 6.86
C ARG A 134 -2.89 -17.31 6.12
N GLY A 135 -2.98 -16.18 6.80
CA GLY A 135 -3.28 -14.85 6.28
C GLY A 135 -2.12 -13.91 6.56
N ARG A 136 -1.87 -12.97 5.64
CA ARG A 136 -0.90 -11.88 5.83
C ARG A 136 -1.63 -10.56 5.73
N TYR A 137 -1.33 -9.69 6.67
CA TYR A 137 -1.89 -8.36 6.85
C TYR A 137 -0.73 -7.38 7.05
N ARG A 138 -1.01 -6.11 6.81
CA ARG A 138 -0.11 -4.99 7.04
C ARG A 138 -0.78 -4.05 8.01
N LEU A 139 -0.08 -3.76 9.09
CA LEU A 139 -0.47 -2.78 10.09
C LEU A 139 0.46 -1.57 9.92
N ALA A 140 -0.08 -0.46 9.42
CA ALA A 140 0.64 0.81 9.39
C ALA A 140 0.44 1.52 10.73
N VAL A 141 1.54 1.98 11.33
CA VAL A 141 1.53 2.74 12.59
C VAL A 141 2.33 4.01 12.39
N GLN A 142 1.78 5.14 12.82
CA GLN A 142 2.44 6.43 12.82
C GLN A 142 2.41 7.03 14.22
N ASN A 143 3.57 7.53 14.67
CA ASN A 143 3.67 8.34 15.86
C ASN A 143 3.34 9.80 15.52
N GLN A 144 2.19 10.28 15.98
CA GLN A 144 1.77 11.69 15.87
C GLN A 144 2.03 12.48 17.16
N GLY A 145 2.52 11.82 18.21
CA GLY A 145 3.00 12.44 19.43
C GLY A 145 4.33 13.16 19.25
N ASN A 146 4.76 13.90 20.27
CA ASN A 146 6.04 14.62 20.26
C ASN A 146 7.18 13.92 21.02
N THR A 147 6.94 12.72 21.54
CA THR A 147 7.93 11.87 22.20
C THR A 147 8.19 10.57 21.42
N PRO A 148 9.41 10.01 21.47
CA PRO A 148 9.68 8.69 20.91
C PRO A 148 8.89 7.62 21.66
N VAL A 149 8.30 6.67 20.93
CA VAL A 149 7.41 5.64 21.49
C VAL A 149 7.83 4.25 21.03
N GLN A 150 7.82 3.29 21.96
CA GLN A 150 7.92 1.87 21.62
C GLN A 150 6.51 1.30 21.51
N VAL A 151 6.19 0.69 20.37
CA VAL A 151 4.82 0.24 20.09
C VAL A 151 4.69 -1.27 20.30
N GLY A 152 3.69 -1.68 21.06
CA GLY A 152 3.28 -3.07 21.26
C GLY A 152 1.95 -3.39 20.58
N PHE A 153 1.76 -4.66 20.21
CA PHE A 153 0.57 -5.15 19.54
C PHE A 153 -0.06 -6.31 20.31
N THR A 154 -1.33 -6.16 20.66
CA THR A 154 -2.09 -7.18 21.40
C THR A 154 -3.24 -7.67 20.51
N PRO A 155 -3.18 -8.91 20.00
CA PRO A 155 -4.28 -9.48 19.23
C PRO A 155 -5.41 -9.94 20.15
N GLY A 156 -6.65 -9.66 19.78
CA GLY A 156 -7.86 -10.16 20.46
C GLY A 156 -8.64 -11.13 19.57
N GLN A 157 -9.08 -12.25 20.14
CA GLN A 157 -10.00 -13.17 19.49
C GLN A 157 -10.92 -13.79 20.55
N ALA A 158 -12.20 -13.99 20.23
CA ALA A 158 -13.14 -14.66 21.13
C ALA A 158 -12.79 -16.14 21.42
N GLY A 159 -11.91 -16.76 20.64
CA GLY A 159 -11.43 -18.13 20.80
C GLY A 159 -9.90 -18.22 20.62
N GLU A 160 -9.35 -19.43 20.67
CA GLU A 160 -7.90 -19.69 20.63
C GLU A 160 -7.43 -20.35 19.32
N GLU A 161 -8.20 -20.23 18.24
CA GLU A 161 -7.93 -20.93 16.99
C GLU A 161 -6.86 -20.27 16.11
N LEU A 162 -6.62 -18.97 16.29
CA LEU A 162 -5.63 -18.20 15.55
C LEU A 162 -4.35 -17.97 16.37
N ALA A 163 -3.22 -18.16 15.70
CA ALA A 163 -1.91 -17.73 16.15
C ALA A 163 -1.50 -16.47 15.37
N PHE A 164 -0.97 -15.48 16.08
CA PHE A 164 -0.56 -14.19 15.54
C PHE A 164 0.95 -14.02 15.65
N ALA A 165 1.56 -13.43 14.64
CA ALA A 165 2.97 -13.06 14.68
C ALA A 165 3.16 -11.70 13.99
N PHE A 166 3.80 -10.78 14.70
CA PHE A 166 4.11 -9.42 14.23
C PHE A 166 5.58 -9.33 13.86
N THR A 167 5.90 -8.56 12.82
CA THR A 167 7.29 -8.34 12.39
C THR A 167 7.45 -6.93 11.83
N PRO A 168 8.26 -6.06 12.47
CA PRO A 168 8.84 -6.23 13.81
C PRO A 168 7.78 -6.27 14.91
N ALA A 169 8.10 -6.89 16.05
CA ALA A 169 7.13 -7.05 17.15
C ALA A 169 7.00 -5.81 18.06
N LYS A 170 8.09 -5.06 18.23
CA LYS A 170 8.19 -3.89 19.11
C LYS A 170 8.97 -2.75 18.43
N PRO A 171 8.46 -2.19 17.32
CA PRO A 171 9.13 -1.07 16.65
C PRO A 171 9.23 0.14 17.59
N LYS A 172 10.37 0.83 17.56
CA LYS A 172 10.52 2.15 18.16
C LYS A 172 10.29 3.18 17.05
N LEU A 173 9.43 4.15 17.31
CA LEU A 173 9.08 5.22 16.38
C LEU A 173 9.44 6.58 16.97
N GLU A 174 10.22 7.35 16.24
CA GLU A 174 10.44 8.77 16.53
C GLU A 174 9.18 9.59 16.26
N PRO A 175 9.03 10.79 16.85
CA PRO A 175 7.94 11.71 16.53
C PRO A 175 7.81 11.98 15.03
N GLY A 176 6.62 11.75 14.48
CA GLY A 176 6.32 11.85 13.04
C GLY A 176 6.66 10.61 12.22
N GLU A 177 7.39 9.64 12.77
CA GLU A 177 7.82 8.44 12.06
C GLU A 177 6.65 7.46 11.84
N SER A 178 6.68 6.77 10.70
CA SER A 178 5.73 5.72 10.37
C SER A 178 6.45 4.40 10.10
N ALA A 179 5.89 3.29 10.56
CA ALA A 179 6.36 1.95 10.27
C ALA A 179 5.25 1.04 9.76
N GLU A 180 5.61 0.16 8.83
CA GLU A 180 4.75 -0.91 8.35
C GLU A 180 5.13 -2.22 9.07
N ILE A 181 4.13 -2.83 9.72
CA ILE A 181 4.28 -4.04 10.50
C ILE A 181 3.57 -5.19 9.80
N GLY A 182 4.33 -6.25 9.51
CA GLY A 182 3.77 -7.47 8.95
C GLY A 182 3.04 -8.27 10.03
N LEU A 183 1.72 -8.45 9.88
CA LEU A 183 0.92 -9.32 10.72
C LEU A 183 0.62 -10.64 9.99
N ARG A 184 1.09 -11.75 10.56
CA ARG A 184 0.79 -13.10 10.09
C ARG A 184 -0.20 -13.76 11.03
N VAL A 185 -1.35 -14.15 10.47
CA VAL A 185 -2.41 -14.89 11.16
C VAL A 185 -2.37 -16.33 10.67
N ARG A 186 -2.45 -17.32 11.56
CA ARG A 186 -2.43 -18.75 11.20
C ARG A 186 -3.45 -19.54 11.99
N THR A 187 -4.17 -20.45 11.33
CA THR A 187 -5.04 -21.41 12.02
C THR A 187 -4.27 -22.66 12.46
N GLY A 188 -4.69 -23.25 13.58
CA GLY A 188 -4.12 -24.51 14.09
C GLY A 188 -4.45 -25.74 13.23
N LYS A 189 -5.66 -25.79 12.65
CA LYS A 189 -6.18 -26.95 11.90
C LYS A 189 -6.62 -26.56 10.48
N PRO A 190 -6.31 -27.36 9.45
CA PRO A 190 -6.83 -27.13 8.10
C PRO A 190 -8.31 -27.53 7.98
N VAL A 191 -9.05 -26.83 7.13
CA VAL A 191 -10.40 -27.22 6.69
C VAL A 191 -10.26 -28.05 5.41
N TRP A 192 -10.57 -29.34 5.46
CA TRP A 192 -10.36 -30.25 4.31
C TRP A 192 -11.46 -30.11 3.26
N PHE A 193 -12.72 -30.13 3.69
CA PHE A 193 -13.91 -30.02 2.86
C PHE A 193 -14.95 -29.18 3.59
N GLY A 194 -15.85 -28.52 2.87
CA GLY A 194 -16.94 -27.76 3.50
C GLY A 194 -17.14 -26.38 2.92
N ALA A 195 -17.85 -25.54 3.68
CA ALA A 195 -17.96 -24.11 3.43
C ALA A 195 -16.74 -23.38 4.05
N PRO A 196 -16.37 -22.19 3.53
CA PRO A 196 -15.35 -21.36 4.18
C PRO A 196 -15.76 -20.98 5.61
N VAL A 197 -14.81 -21.00 6.54
CA VAL A 197 -15.00 -20.61 7.94
C VAL A 197 -14.42 -19.21 8.15
N VAL A 198 -15.13 -18.33 8.85
CA VAL A 198 -14.68 -16.95 9.12
C VAL A 198 -14.19 -16.83 10.55
N TRP A 199 -12.99 -16.29 10.73
CA TRP A 199 -12.36 -16.04 12.01
C TRP A 199 -12.16 -14.53 12.20
N PRO A 200 -13.06 -13.83 12.92
CA PRO A 200 -12.88 -12.43 13.26
C PRO A 200 -11.82 -12.27 14.38
N PHE A 201 -11.02 -11.22 14.29
CA PHE A 201 -10.03 -10.86 15.31
C PHE A 201 -9.86 -9.35 15.36
N THR A 202 -9.36 -8.86 16.50
CA THR A 202 -9.00 -7.46 16.72
C THR A 202 -7.49 -7.33 16.93
N VAL A 203 -6.95 -6.15 16.67
CA VAL A 203 -5.58 -5.80 17.03
C VAL A 203 -5.62 -4.48 17.78
N ASP A 204 -5.21 -4.53 19.04
CA ASP A 204 -5.00 -3.36 19.86
C ASP A 204 -3.54 -2.93 19.75
N THR A 205 -3.33 -1.63 19.58
CA THR A 205 -1.99 -1.03 19.54
C THR A 205 -1.82 -0.18 20.78
N ALA A 206 -0.76 -0.43 21.53
CA ALA A 206 -0.46 0.31 22.74
C ALA A 206 1.02 0.70 22.77
N GLU A 207 1.32 1.71 23.58
CA GLU A 207 2.69 2.00 23.95
C GLU A 207 3.18 0.88 24.87
N ASP A 208 4.31 0.29 24.51
CA ASP A 208 4.97 -0.77 25.26
C ASP A 208 5.92 -0.08 26.26
N GLY A 209 5.38 0.27 27.41
CA GLY A 209 6.11 0.91 28.51
C GLY A 209 5.69 0.35 29.87
N GLU A 210 6.65 0.24 30.79
CA GLU A 210 6.46 -0.24 32.17
C GLU A 210 5.72 0.76 33.08
N GLN A 211 4.98 1.73 32.52
CA GLN A 211 4.22 2.70 33.31
C GLN A 211 2.84 2.14 33.65
N GLU A 212 2.76 1.49 34.81
CA GLU A 212 1.56 0.99 35.48
C GLU A 212 0.65 2.08 36.07
N GLU A 213 0.87 3.36 35.74
CA GLU A 213 0.05 4.48 36.20
C GLU A 213 -0.71 5.05 34.99
N PRO A 214 -2.05 4.91 34.91
CA PRO A 214 -2.83 5.55 33.88
C PRO A 214 -2.66 7.07 34.02
N SER A 215 -2.10 7.69 32.98
CA SER A 215 -1.95 9.14 32.99
C SER A 215 -3.34 9.79 33.06
N PRO A 216 -3.58 10.80 33.94
CA PRO A 216 -4.89 11.47 34.03
C PRO A 216 -5.36 12.13 32.72
N TYR A 217 -4.50 12.19 31.70
CA TYR A 217 -4.76 12.73 30.37
C TYR A 217 -5.10 11.64 29.33
N GLU A 218 -5.16 10.37 29.72
CA GLU A 218 -5.17 9.21 28.82
C GLU A 218 -6.58 8.74 28.41
N ASN A 219 -7.42 9.67 27.95
CA ASN A 219 -8.66 9.33 27.24
C ASN A 219 -8.46 9.34 25.72
N ALA A 220 -7.29 8.94 25.23
CA ALA A 220 -7.16 8.55 23.84
C ALA A 220 -7.91 7.22 23.69
N VAL A 221 -9.18 7.28 23.26
CA VAL A 221 -9.99 6.11 22.95
C VAL A 221 -9.33 5.37 21.80
N ARG A 222 -8.41 4.45 22.12
CA ARG A 222 -7.75 3.58 21.15
C ARG A 222 -8.80 2.60 20.65
N THR A 223 -9.31 2.83 19.45
CA THR A 223 -10.32 1.96 18.87
C THR A 223 -9.63 0.68 18.36
N PRO A 224 -10.05 -0.52 18.80
CA PRO A 224 -9.51 -1.77 18.31
C PRO A 224 -9.64 -1.87 16.79
N LEU A 225 -8.61 -2.37 16.11
CA LEU A 225 -8.66 -2.59 14.66
C LEU A 225 -9.29 -3.95 14.34
N ASP A 226 -10.52 -3.96 13.83
CA ASP A 226 -11.20 -5.22 13.46
C ASP A 226 -10.80 -5.73 12.08
N ALA A 227 -10.52 -7.03 11.99
CA ALA A 227 -10.27 -7.77 10.76
C ALA A 227 -10.77 -9.22 10.82
N GLU A 228 -10.78 -9.88 9.65
CA GLU A 228 -11.24 -11.26 9.49
C GLU A 228 -10.26 -12.10 8.66
N PHE A 229 -10.03 -13.34 9.12
CA PHE A 229 -9.40 -14.39 8.34
C PHE A 229 -10.44 -15.42 7.88
N VAL A 230 -10.62 -15.54 6.56
CA VAL A 230 -11.55 -16.51 5.96
C VAL A 230 -10.78 -17.75 5.54
N GLN A 231 -10.97 -18.83 6.28
CA GLN A 231 -10.37 -20.11 6.00
C GLN A 231 -11.12 -20.84 4.88
N ILE A 232 -10.48 -21.03 3.73
CA ILE A 232 -11.05 -21.78 2.61
C ILE A 232 -10.71 -23.28 2.72
N PRO A 233 -11.62 -24.17 2.26
CA PRO A 233 -11.35 -25.61 2.23
C PRO A 233 -10.23 -25.94 1.23
N ILE A 234 -9.41 -26.94 1.55
CA ILE A 234 -8.30 -27.38 0.69
C ILE A 234 -8.82 -28.09 -0.57
N PHE A 235 -9.83 -28.95 -0.42
CA PHE A 235 -10.39 -29.72 -1.53
C PHE A 235 -11.86 -29.38 -1.79
N PRO A 236 -12.26 -29.27 -3.06
CA PRO A 236 -13.66 -29.08 -3.40
C PRO A 236 -14.45 -30.39 -3.19
N LYS A 237 -15.72 -30.29 -2.79
CA LYS A 237 -16.55 -31.47 -2.47
C LYS A 237 -16.73 -32.43 -3.65
N TRP A 238 -16.70 -31.94 -4.90
CA TRP A 238 -16.85 -32.79 -6.09
C TRP A 238 -15.72 -33.81 -6.25
N LEU A 239 -14.54 -33.53 -5.67
CA LEU A 239 -13.42 -34.47 -5.70
C LEU A 239 -13.76 -35.77 -4.98
N LEU A 240 -14.55 -35.71 -3.90
CA LEU A 240 -15.04 -36.91 -3.21
C LEU A 240 -16.00 -37.72 -4.10
N ALA A 241 -16.87 -37.04 -4.85
CA ALA A 241 -17.77 -37.71 -5.79
C ALA A 241 -17.01 -38.36 -6.95
N LEU A 242 -15.98 -37.69 -7.49
CA LEU A 242 -15.11 -38.25 -8.52
C LEU A 242 -14.32 -39.45 -8.00
N LEU A 243 -13.74 -39.37 -6.80
CA LEU A 243 -13.04 -40.48 -6.15
C LEU A 243 -13.98 -41.68 -5.93
N ALA A 244 -15.21 -41.43 -5.48
CA ALA A 244 -16.21 -42.48 -5.32
C ALA A 244 -16.59 -43.13 -6.66
N ALA A 245 -16.74 -42.35 -7.74
CA ALA A 245 -17.03 -42.87 -9.08
C ALA A 245 -15.86 -43.70 -9.64
N LEU A 246 -14.61 -43.23 -9.48
CA LEU A 246 -13.42 -44.00 -9.87
C LEU A 246 -13.32 -45.30 -9.09
N LEU A 247 -13.59 -45.28 -7.78
CA LEU A 247 -13.60 -46.48 -6.95
C LEU A 247 -14.69 -47.45 -7.39
N ALA A 248 -15.89 -46.97 -7.72
CA ALA A 248 -16.99 -47.79 -8.24
C ALA A 248 -16.64 -48.42 -9.59
N LEU A 249 -16.02 -47.67 -10.51
CA LEU A 249 -15.53 -48.20 -11.79
C LEU A 249 -14.44 -49.26 -11.58
N LEU A 250 -13.54 -49.04 -10.63
CA LEU A 250 -12.50 -50.01 -10.28
C LEU A 250 -13.12 -51.29 -9.71
N ILE A 251 -14.08 -51.19 -8.80
CA ILE A 251 -14.81 -52.34 -8.25
C ILE A 251 -15.57 -53.08 -9.37
N ALA A 252 -16.28 -52.36 -10.25
CA ALA A 252 -16.99 -52.94 -11.39
C ALA A 252 -16.03 -53.67 -12.36
N TRP A 253 -14.85 -53.10 -12.62
CA TRP A 253 -13.81 -53.76 -13.41
C TRP A 253 -13.38 -55.09 -12.80
N PHE A 254 -13.12 -55.14 -11.49
CA PHE A 254 -12.68 -56.37 -10.82
C PHE A 254 -13.79 -57.42 -10.66
N LEU A 255 -15.04 -57.01 -10.45
CA LEU A 255 -16.17 -57.94 -10.20
C LEU A 255 -16.89 -58.40 -11.47
N LEU A 256 -17.01 -57.56 -12.49
CA LEU A 256 -17.80 -57.84 -13.70
C LEU A 256 -16.91 -58.09 -14.91
N VAL A 257 -15.97 -57.19 -15.17
CA VAL A 257 -15.21 -57.20 -16.43
C VAL A 257 -14.07 -58.20 -16.39
N ARG A 258 -13.28 -58.25 -15.31
CA ARG A 258 -12.15 -59.18 -15.18
C ARG A 258 -12.57 -60.67 -15.25
N PRO A 259 -13.65 -61.14 -14.60
CA PRO A 259 -14.09 -62.53 -14.76
C PRO A 259 -14.64 -62.82 -16.16
N ALA A 260 -15.38 -61.88 -16.79
CA ALA A 260 -15.88 -62.04 -18.15
C ALA A 260 -14.76 -62.05 -19.21
N VAL A 261 -13.73 -61.22 -19.05
CA VAL A 261 -12.55 -61.23 -19.93
C VAL A 261 -11.74 -62.52 -19.73
N ARG A 262 -11.69 -63.07 -18.51
CA ARG A 262 -11.06 -64.38 -18.25
C ARG A 262 -11.86 -65.56 -18.80
N SER A 263 -13.19 -65.50 -18.80
CA SER A 263 -14.01 -66.55 -19.43
C SER A 263 -13.91 -66.46 -20.95
N ALA A 264 -14.08 -65.27 -21.55
CA ALA A 264 -13.95 -65.08 -22.99
C ALA A 264 -12.55 -65.46 -23.52
N ALA A 265 -11.49 -65.21 -22.76
CA ALA A 265 -10.14 -65.64 -23.12
C ALA A 265 -9.92 -67.16 -22.97
N LYS A 266 -10.64 -67.83 -22.05
CA LYS A 266 -10.64 -69.30 -21.93
C LYS A 266 -11.45 -69.94 -23.05
N ASP A 267 -12.64 -69.41 -23.33
CA ASP A 267 -13.51 -69.89 -24.39
C ASP A 267 -12.83 -69.76 -25.76
N ALA A 268 -12.16 -68.64 -26.04
CA ALA A 268 -11.37 -68.47 -27.26
C ALA A 268 -10.12 -69.37 -27.33
N ALA A 269 -9.54 -69.74 -26.19
CA ALA A 269 -8.42 -70.69 -26.14
C ALA A 269 -8.90 -72.14 -26.35
N ASP A 270 -10.06 -72.51 -25.82
CA ASP A 270 -10.67 -73.83 -25.99
C ASP A 270 -11.22 -74.03 -27.42
N GLU A 271 -11.77 -72.98 -28.04
CA GLU A 271 -12.20 -73.00 -29.45
C GLU A 271 -11.01 -73.15 -30.42
N ALA A 272 -9.87 -72.54 -30.11
CA ALA A 272 -8.62 -72.72 -30.86
C ALA A 272 -8.01 -74.13 -30.72
N VAL A 273 -8.34 -74.87 -29.65
CA VAL A 273 -7.90 -76.26 -29.44
C VAL A 273 -8.80 -77.26 -30.17
N GLN A 274 -10.11 -76.99 -30.32
CA GLN A 274 -11.03 -77.88 -31.04
C GLN A 274 -10.97 -77.76 -32.57
N ALA A 275 -10.47 -76.66 -33.13
CA ALA A 275 -10.33 -76.47 -34.58
C ALA A 275 -9.16 -77.23 -35.25
N ARG A 276 -8.57 -78.24 -34.58
CA ARG A 276 -7.50 -79.08 -35.13
C ARG A 276 -7.95 -80.54 -35.29
N PRO A 277 -8.34 -80.97 -36.50
CA PRO A 277 -8.23 -82.37 -36.90
C PRO A 277 -6.77 -82.68 -37.24
N THR A 278 -6.22 -83.72 -36.63
CA THR A 278 -4.91 -84.31 -36.89
C THR A 278 -4.77 -84.72 -38.36
N PRO A 279 -3.79 -84.24 -39.14
CA PRO A 279 -3.45 -84.84 -40.42
C PRO A 279 -2.45 -85.97 -40.20
N ALA A 280 -2.85 -87.20 -40.54
CA ALA A 280 -1.92 -88.28 -40.82
C ALA A 280 -1.70 -88.35 -42.35
N GLY A 281 -0.43 -88.35 -42.76
CA GLY A 281 -0.02 -89.02 -44.00
C GLY A 281 0.35 -88.15 -45.21
N GLN A 282 1.67 -87.96 -45.36
CA GLN A 282 2.45 -88.48 -46.50
C GLN A 282 2.68 -87.62 -47.78
N GLN A 283 3.92 -87.09 -47.84
CA GLN A 283 4.93 -87.16 -48.93
C GLN A 283 4.62 -86.56 -50.33
N THR A 284 5.28 -85.40 -50.57
CA THR A 284 6.08 -84.90 -51.75
C THR A 284 6.32 -85.91 -52.92
N PRO A 285 6.54 -85.50 -54.22
CA PRO A 285 7.34 -84.33 -54.63
C PRO A 285 7.06 -83.61 -56.00
N GLY A 286 7.66 -82.41 -56.17
CA GLY A 286 8.46 -82.09 -57.36
C GLY A 286 7.98 -80.98 -58.33
N ASN A 287 8.67 -79.81 -58.27
CA ASN A 287 9.40 -79.14 -59.37
C ASN A 287 8.68 -78.83 -60.70
N SER A 288 8.80 -77.69 -61.41
CA SER A 288 9.32 -76.33 -61.25
C SER A 288 8.88 -75.59 -62.53
N GLY A 289 8.60 -74.28 -62.47
CA GLY A 289 8.28 -73.49 -63.66
C GLY A 289 8.27 -72.00 -63.36
N SER A 290 9.30 -71.32 -63.86
CA SER A 290 9.72 -69.95 -63.59
C SER A 290 8.86 -68.84 -64.21
N GLY A 291 8.90 -67.65 -63.61
CA GLY A 291 8.60 -66.39 -64.30
C GLY A 291 8.76 -65.13 -63.44
N GLY A 292 9.93 -64.48 -63.55
CA GLY A 292 10.24 -63.04 -63.35
C GLY A 292 9.79 -62.32 -62.06
N ALA A 293 10.69 -61.90 -61.15
CA ALA A 293 11.58 -60.71 -61.24
C ALA A 293 10.81 -59.36 -61.14
N GLY A 294 11.09 -58.45 -60.21
CA GLY A 294 12.09 -58.46 -59.15
C GLY A 294 12.10 -57.16 -58.33
N SER A 295 13.04 -57.11 -57.38
CA SER A 295 13.68 -55.95 -56.72
C SER A 295 12.81 -55.01 -55.86
N ALA A 296 13.22 -54.49 -54.71
CA ALA A 296 14.42 -54.68 -53.89
C ALA A 296 14.18 -54.06 -52.49
N THR A 297 14.76 -54.68 -51.47
CA THR A 297 15.03 -54.14 -50.12
C THR A 297 16.36 -53.33 -50.16
N PRO A 298 17.04 -52.97 -49.04
CA PRO A 298 16.75 -52.13 -47.86
C PRO A 298 17.82 -51.02 -47.60
N GLY A 299 17.55 -50.14 -46.63
CA GLY A 299 18.52 -49.77 -45.56
C GLY A 299 19.57 -48.68 -45.82
N GLY A 300 19.96 -47.99 -44.74
CA GLY A 300 21.21 -47.21 -44.67
C GLY A 300 21.24 -46.08 -43.66
N GLN A 301 22.08 -46.22 -42.63
CA GLN A 301 22.50 -45.18 -41.67
C GLN A 301 23.35 -44.08 -42.34
N GLY A 302 23.38 -42.89 -41.73
CA GLY A 302 24.34 -41.84 -42.05
C GLY A 302 24.36 -40.73 -41.00
N SER A 303 25.49 -40.61 -40.29
CA SER A 303 25.89 -39.52 -39.40
C SER A 303 26.31 -38.28 -40.20
N GLY A 304 26.14 -37.08 -39.63
CA GLY A 304 26.77 -35.84 -40.10
C GLY A 304 26.18 -34.60 -39.42
N GLY A 305 26.94 -34.00 -38.50
CA GLY A 305 26.55 -32.77 -37.81
C GLY A 305 26.86 -31.49 -38.60
N SER A 306 26.23 -30.38 -38.20
CA SER A 306 26.89 -29.08 -38.12
C SER A 306 26.11 -28.12 -37.21
N ALA A 307 26.86 -27.18 -36.64
CA ALA A 307 26.53 -26.32 -35.51
C ALA A 307 25.72 -25.07 -35.88
N GLY A 308 25.09 -24.44 -34.88
CA GLY A 308 24.51 -23.10 -35.00
C GLY A 308 23.77 -22.62 -33.74
N ALA A 309 24.54 -22.36 -32.68
CA ALA A 309 24.46 -21.22 -31.74
C ALA A 309 23.11 -20.69 -31.19
N GLY A 310 23.04 -20.62 -29.84
CA GLY A 310 22.57 -19.44 -29.10
C GLY A 310 21.12 -19.47 -28.57
N GLY A 311 20.95 -19.69 -27.26
CA GLY A 311 19.64 -19.56 -26.61
C GLY A 311 19.70 -19.86 -25.11
N ASP A 312 20.24 -18.92 -24.35
CA ASP A 312 20.14 -18.88 -22.89
C ASP A 312 18.69 -18.63 -22.43
N GLY A 313 18.29 -19.39 -21.41
CA GLY A 313 17.51 -18.95 -20.25
C GLY A 313 16.17 -18.23 -20.46
N GLY A 314 15.07 -18.94 -20.21
CA GLY A 314 13.77 -18.30 -19.93
C GLY A 314 12.69 -19.32 -19.61
N GLY A 315 12.51 -19.62 -18.32
CA GLY A 315 11.59 -20.64 -17.82
C GLY A 315 10.15 -20.46 -18.29
N THR A 316 9.64 -21.46 -19.01
CA THR A 316 8.22 -21.65 -19.29
C THR A 316 7.54 -22.24 -18.07
N GLY A 317 6.94 -21.38 -17.25
CA GLY A 317 5.89 -21.75 -16.30
C GLY A 317 4.58 -21.92 -17.06
N GLY A 318 4.24 -23.17 -17.36
CA GLY A 318 2.99 -23.54 -18.03
C GLY A 318 1.75 -23.28 -17.17
N GLY A 319 0.84 -22.50 -17.75
CA GLY A 319 -0.59 -22.80 -17.88
C GLY A 319 -1.33 -23.40 -16.68
N GLY A 320 -1.92 -22.51 -15.87
CA GLY A 320 -3.09 -22.83 -15.05
C GLY A 320 -4.32 -22.12 -15.64
N THR A 321 -5.12 -22.85 -16.41
CA THR A 321 -6.39 -22.37 -16.99
C THR A 321 -7.39 -22.04 -15.88
N ALA A 322 -7.67 -20.75 -15.67
CA ALA A 322 -8.74 -20.28 -14.80
C ALA A 322 -9.40 -19.02 -15.41
N GLY A 323 -10.68 -19.12 -15.76
CA GLY A 323 -11.62 -18.00 -15.97
C GLY A 323 -11.07 -16.77 -16.69
N GLY A 324 -10.95 -16.86 -18.01
CA GLY A 324 -10.26 -15.96 -18.93
C GLY A 324 -10.53 -14.46 -18.71
N GLY A 325 -9.46 -13.75 -18.38
CA GLY A 325 -9.36 -12.31 -18.45
C GLY A 325 -7.89 -11.95 -18.50
N GLN A 326 -7.45 -11.33 -19.59
CA GLN A 326 -6.07 -10.86 -19.72
C GLN A 326 -5.97 -9.49 -19.06
N GLN A 327 -4.95 -9.27 -18.23
CA GLN A 327 -4.66 -7.93 -17.72
C GLN A 327 -4.44 -6.99 -18.91
N SER A 328 -5.11 -5.85 -18.89
CA SER A 328 -5.07 -4.87 -19.98
C SER A 328 -4.89 -3.47 -19.39
N SER A 329 -4.06 -2.68 -20.06
CA SER A 329 -3.87 -1.27 -19.78
C SER A 329 -3.84 -0.51 -21.09
N GLN A 330 -4.45 0.67 -21.13
CA GLN A 330 -4.53 1.52 -22.31
C GLN A 330 -4.20 2.96 -21.92
N THR A 331 -3.50 3.65 -22.81
CA THR A 331 -3.16 5.07 -22.65
C THR A 331 -3.90 5.86 -23.72
N ILE A 332 -4.68 6.85 -23.31
CA ILE A 332 -5.32 7.81 -24.18
C ILE A 332 -4.60 9.16 -23.98
N ASP A 333 -3.88 9.57 -25.01
CA ASP A 333 -3.11 10.82 -25.04
C ASP A 333 -3.87 11.85 -25.89
N VAL A 334 -4.15 13.02 -25.31
CA VAL A 334 -4.93 14.09 -25.96
C VAL A 334 -4.14 15.37 -25.98
N GLN A 335 -3.91 15.90 -27.18
CA GLN A 335 -3.31 17.21 -27.42
C GLN A 335 -4.33 18.16 -28.04
N SER A 336 -4.65 19.23 -27.33
CA SER A 336 -5.65 20.23 -27.74
C SER A 336 -5.05 21.62 -27.86
N ALA A 337 -5.44 22.38 -28.89
CA ALA A 337 -5.05 23.79 -28.97
C ALA A 337 -5.83 24.62 -27.94
N SER A 338 -5.31 25.78 -27.55
CA SER A 338 -6.03 26.70 -26.67
C SER A 338 -7.35 27.15 -27.31
N GLY A 339 -8.44 27.06 -26.54
CA GLY A 339 -9.81 27.34 -26.99
C GLY A 339 -10.51 26.16 -27.66
N GLU A 340 -9.86 25.00 -27.82
CA GLU A 340 -10.46 23.81 -28.41
C GLU A 340 -10.85 22.76 -27.37
N THR A 341 -11.94 22.05 -27.67
CA THR A 341 -12.32 20.80 -27.01
C THR A 341 -11.99 19.62 -27.91
N LYS A 342 -11.20 18.66 -27.41
CA LYS A 342 -10.88 17.44 -28.15
C LYS A 342 -11.15 16.17 -27.36
N PRO A 343 -11.77 15.16 -27.98
CA PRO A 343 -11.89 13.84 -27.40
C PRO A 343 -10.68 12.95 -27.74
N GLY A 344 -10.29 12.10 -26.79
CA GLY A 344 -9.50 10.90 -27.00
C GLY A 344 -10.33 9.68 -26.60
N THR A 345 -10.23 8.59 -27.36
CA THR A 345 -11.05 7.40 -27.12
C THR A 345 -10.26 6.11 -27.27
N TYR A 346 -10.62 5.12 -26.46
CA TYR A 346 -10.24 3.72 -26.62
C TYR A 346 -11.53 2.90 -26.72
N THR A 347 -11.75 2.23 -27.85
CA THR A 347 -12.91 1.38 -28.08
C THR A 347 -12.61 -0.05 -27.63
N VAL A 348 -13.52 -0.65 -26.87
CA VAL A 348 -13.39 -2.04 -26.43
C VAL A 348 -13.50 -2.96 -27.66
N PRO A 349 -12.52 -3.85 -27.89
CA PRO A 349 -12.51 -4.77 -29.03
C PRO A 349 -13.77 -5.65 -29.08
N LYS A 350 -14.12 -6.10 -30.29
CA LYS A 350 -15.18 -7.10 -30.48
C LYS A 350 -14.91 -8.36 -29.65
N ASP A 351 -15.98 -9.03 -29.27
CA ASP A 351 -15.98 -10.25 -28.48
C ASP A 351 -15.29 -10.09 -27.12
N SER A 352 -15.33 -8.88 -26.53
CA SER A 352 -14.69 -8.61 -25.25
C SER A 352 -15.47 -7.63 -24.36
N VAL A 353 -15.23 -7.71 -23.06
CA VAL A 353 -15.69 -6.75 -22.05
C VAL A 353 -14.46 -6.25 -21.30
N PHE A 354 -14.28 -4.93 -21.22
CA PHE A 354 -13.23 -4.34 -20.42
C PHE A 354 -13.75 -4.04 -19.02
N GLU A 355 -13.27 -4.80 -18.03
CA GLU A 355 -13.55 -4.59 -16.61
C GLU A 355 -12.51 -3.63 -16.02
N VAL A 356 -12.79 -2.33 -16.10
CA VAL A 356 -11.90 -1.25 -15.63
C VAL A 356 -11.89 -1.18 -14.10
N THR A 357 -10.71 -1.17 -13.51
CA THR A 357 -10.50 -1.04 -12.05
C THR A 357 -9.81 0.25 -11.66
N ASP A 358 -8.99 0.81 -12.54
CA ASP A 358 -8.14 1.95 -12.21
C ASP A 358 -8.03 2.92 -13.39
N ILE A 359 -8.01 4.21 -13.08
CA ILE A 359 -7.57 5.25 -14.00
C ILE A 359 -6.54 6.16 -13.33
N VAL A 360 -5.59 6.65 -14.13
CA VAL A 360 -4.63 7.69 -13.74
C VAL A 360 -4.65 8.77 -14.80
N VAL A 361 -4.90 10.00 -14.38
CA VAL A 361 -4.99 11.19 -15.23
C VAL A 361 -3.79 12.08 -14.93
N ALA A 362 -3.11 12.57 -15.97
CA ALA A 362 -1.93 13.42 -15.84
C ALA A 362 -2.08 14.72 -16.62
N ASN A 363 -2.06 15.83 -15.87
CA ASN A 363 -1.87 17.21 -16.35
C ASN A 363 -0.46 17.66 -15.95
N PHE A 364 0.55 17.14 -16.65
CA PHE A 364 1.95 17.38 -16.28
C PHE A 364 2.44 18.80 -16.65
N GLN A 365 1.75 19.49 -17.55
CA GLN A 365 2.11 20.84 -18.00
C GLN A 365 1.53 21.93 -17.09
N GLY A 366 0.52 21.59 -16.27
CA GLY A 366 -0.24 22.55 -15.48
C GLY A 366 -1.20 23.36 -16.35
N ASP A 367 -1.83 22.69 -17.31
CA ASP A 367 -2.88 23.22 -18.18
C ASP A 367 -4.12 23.61 -17.36
N GLU A 368 -4.87 24.60 -17.84
CA GLU A 368 -6.12 25.08 -17.22
C GLU A 368 -7.31 24.82 -18.15
N GLY A 369 -8.44 24.41 -17.57
CA GLY A 369 -9.67 24.08 -18.31
C GLY A 369 -10.41 22.89 -17.72
N LEU A 370 -11.11 22.12 -18.55
CA LEU A 370 -11.94 21.00 -18.09
C LEU A 370 -11.56 19.70 -18.77
N LEU A 371 -11.46 18.64 -17.98
CA LEU A 371 -11.27 17.27 -18.44
C LEU A 371 -12.45 16.43 -17.99
N THR A 372 -13.13 15.75 -18.92
CA THR A 372 -14.27 14.87 -18.63
C THR A 372 -13.95 13.45 -19.04
N ILE A 373 -14.15 12.49 -18.14
CA ILE A 373 -13.95 11.05 -18.41
C ILE A 373 -15.30 10.36 -18.45
N SER A 374 -15.54 9.57 -19.50
CA SER A 374 -16.77 8.79 -19.68
C SER A 374 -16.44 7.37 -20.10
N PHE A 375 -17.24 6.41 -19.63
CA PHE A 375 -17.20 5.00 -20.04
C PHE A 375 -18.54 4.67 -20.70
N GLY A 376 -18.55 4.50 -22.03
CA GLY A 376 -19.76 4.53 -22.83
C GLY A 376 -20.50 5.86 -22.64
N ASP A 377 -21.81 5.81 -22.43
CA ASP A 377 -22.64 6.99 -22.18
C ASP A 377 -22.55 7.52 -20.72
N ARG A 378 -21.87 6.80 -19.83
CA ARG A 378 -21.77 7.17 -18.41
C ARG A 378 -20.60 8.11 -18.19
N LYS A 379 -20.89 9.36 -17.84
CA LYS A 379 -19.90 10.30 -17.30
C LYS A 379 -19.41 9.80 -15.93
N ILE A 380 -18.10 9.59 -15.82
CA ILE A 380 -17.45 9.13 -14.59
C ILE A 380 -17.10 10.31 -13.70
N THR A 381 -16.44 11.33 -14.26
CA THR A 381 -16.07 12.55 -13.55
C THR A 381 -15.74 13.68 -14.52
N THR A 382 -15.82 14.91 -14.03
CA THR A 382 -15.31 16.11 -14.70
C THR A 382 -14.40 16.83 -13.71
N ILE A 383 -13.19 17.14 -14.13
CA ILE A 383 -12.13 17.70 -13.28
C ILE A 383 -11.66 19.02 -13.89
N ALA A 384 -11.49 20.04 -13.06
CA ALA A 384 -10.81 21.26 -13.45
C ALA A 384 -9.30 20.98 -13.53
N MET A 385 -8.68 21.21 -14.69
CA MET A 385 -7.29 20.79 -14.94
C MET A 385 -6.31 21.50 -14.00
N GLU A 386 -6.62 22.72 -13.57
CA GLU A 386 -5.82 23.51 -12.63
C GLU A 386 -5.71 22.90 -11.22
N THR A 387 -6.62 21.99 -10.82
CA THR A 387 -6.65 21.44 -9.46
C THR A 387 -5.77 20.21 -9.28
N PHE A 388 -5.18 19.66 -10.34
CA PHE A 388 -4.33 18.48 -10.24
C PHE A 388 -3.12 18.52 -11.18
N ARG A 389 -2.16 17.64 -10.91
CA ARG A 389 -1.06 17.32 -11.83
C ARG A 389 -1.04 15.85 -12.18
N ASN A 390 -1.26 15.00 -11.18
CA ASN A 390 -1.57 13.58 -11.37
C ASN A 390 -2.72 13.23 -10.41
N GLN A 391 -3.72 12.50 -10.90
CA GLN A 391 -4.88 12.07 -10.11
C GLN A 391 -5.22 10.62 -10.45
N ASP A 392 -5.34 9.78 -9.44
CA ASP A 392 -5.78 8.39 -9.58
C ASP A 392 -7.21 8.18 -9.05
N TYR A 393 -7.91 7.23 -9.65
CA TYR A 393 -9.18 6.69 -9.15
C TYR A 393 -9.14 5.16 -9.26
N HIS A 394 -9.56 4.49 -8.19
CA HIS A 394 -9.58 3.03 -8.12
C HIS A 394 -10.97 2.56 -7.66
N TRP A 395 -11.43 1.44 -8.21
CA TRP A 395 -12.72 0.83 -7.89
C TRP A 395 -12.55 -0.62 -7.43
N VAL A 396 -13.16 -0.94 -6.28
CA VAL A 396 -13.23 -2.33 -5.77
C VAL A 396 -14.13 -3.20 -6.64
N THR A 397 -15.20 -2.62 -7.20
CA THR A 397 -16.10 -3.28 -8.16
C THR A 397 -15.77 -2.75 -9.55
N PRO A 398 -15.28 -3.60 -10.48
CA PRO A 398 -14.90 -3.15 -11.82
C PRO A 398 -16.08 -2.53 -12.57
N ILE A 399 -15.83 -1.44 -13.28
CA ILE A 399 -16.81 -0.87 -14.21
C ILE A 399 -16.66 -1.61 -15.53
N LYS A 400 -17.74 -2.27 -15.95
CA LYS A 400 -17.75 -3.09 -17.18
C LYS A 400 -18.11 -2.23 -18.37
N ILE A 401 -17.26 -2.25 -19.38
CA ILE A 401 -17.47 -1.58 -20.66
C ILE A 401 -17.64 -2.68 -21.71
N PRO A 402 -18.84 -2.83 -22.30
CA PRO A 402 -19.11 -3.88 -23.28
C PRO A 402 -18.35 -3.63 -24.59
N GLU A 403 -18.34 -4.63 -25.46
CA GLU A 403 -17.76 -4.51 -26.80
C GLU A 403 -18.37 -3.33 -27.56
N GLY A 404 -17.54 -2.61 -28.34
CA GLY A 404 -17.99 -1.48 -29.15
C GLY A 404 -18.19 -0.17 -28.38
N ASP A 405 -18.36 -0.21 -27.06
CA ASP A 405 -18.34 0.99 -26.22
C ASP A 405 -16.91 1.51 -26.02
N ALA A 406 -16.78 2.75 -25.56
CA ALA A 406 -15.49 3.43 -25.45
C ALA A 406 -15.19 3.92 -24.03
N VAL A 407 -13.90 3.87 -23.65
CA VAL A 407 -13.34 4.76 -22.65
C VAL A 407 -12.99 6.06 -23.36
N SER A 408 -13.54 7.19 -22.91
CA SER A 408 -13.28 8.48 -23.52
C SER A 408 -12.81 9.51 -22.49
N ILE A 409 -11.89 10.36 -22.91
CA ILE A 409 -11.46 11.58 -22.24
C ILE A 409 -11.76 12.76 -23.17
N GLU A 410 -12.45 13.78 -22.69
CA GLU A 410 -12.69 15.03 -23.41
C GLU A 410 -11.96 16.17 -22.71
N VAL A 411 -11.07 16.84 -23.44
CA VAL A 411 -10.21 17.91 -22.92
C VAL A 411 -10.63 19.23 -23.54
N THR A 412 -11.17 20.12 -22.73
CA THR A 412 -11.42 21.53 -23.07
C THR A 412 -10.25 22.36 -22.57
N CYS A 413 -9.38 22.78 -23.50
CA CYS A 413 -8.18 23.52 -23.20
C CYS A 413 -8.48 25.02 -23.12
N ASN A 414 -8.53 25.60 -21.94
CA ASN A 414 -8.69 27.05 -21.80
C ASN A 414 -7.33 27.75 -21.95
N LYS A 415 -6.31 27.26 -21.23
CA LYS A 415 -4.97 27.85 -21.23
C LYS A 415 -3.88 26.80 -21.08
N PRO A 416 -2.94 26.71 -22.04
CA PRO A 416 -1.77 25.84 -21.91
C PRO A 416 -0.88 26.26 -20.75
N GLY A 417 -0.40 25.27 -20.02
CA GLY A 417 0.43 25.38 -18.83
C GLY A 417 1.87 25.77 -19.14
N THR A 418 2.63 25.96 -18.08
CA THR A 418 4.07 26.27 -18.15
C THR A 418 4.83 25.24 -17.32
N PRO A 419 5.38 24.19 -17.95
CA PRO A 419 6.21 23.19 -17.27
C PRO A 419 7.44 23.84 -16.61
N ALA A 420 8.15 23.06 -15.78
CA ALA A 420 9.36 23.50 -15.06
C ALA A 420 10.49 24.07 -15.95
N THR A 421 10.41 23.88 -17.27
CA THR A 421 11.30 24.52 -18.26
C THR A 421 11.09 26.04 -18.39
N GLY A 422 10.01 26.59 -17.82
CA GLY A 422 9.66 28.01 -17.86
C GLY A 422 9.10 28.49 -19.20
N ARG A 423 8.99 27.62 -20.21
CA ARG A 423 8.39 27.94 -21.51
C ARG A 423 6.97 27.40 -21.57
N ARG A 424 6.01 28.29 -21.79
CA ARG A 424 4.60 27.91 -21.96
C ARG A 424 4.43 26.95 -23.13
N ALA A 425 3.64 25.90 -22.94
CA ALA A 425 3.31 24.95 -23.99
C ALA A 425 2.48 25.61 -25.10
N LYS A 426 2.45 24.97 -26.28
CA LYS A 426 1.69 25.45 -27.45
C LYS A 426 0.20 25.08 -27.40
N GLY A 427 -0.16 24.09 -26.60
CA GLY A 427 -1.50 23.53 -26.42
C GLY A 427 -1.54 22.74 -25.12
N CYS A 428 -2.73 22.35 -24.68
CA CYS A 428 -2.87 21.46 -23.53
C CYS A 428 -2.55 20.01 -23.92
N HIS A 429 -2.01 19.24 -22.99
CA HIS A 429 -1.62 17.86 -23.18
C HIS A 429 -1.97 17.03 -21.94
N GLU A 430 -3.02 16.23 -22.09
CA GLU A 430 -3.55 15.38 -21.03
C GLU A 430 -3.38 13.91 -21.38
N VAL A 431 -3.08 13.10 -20.38
CA VAL A 431 -2.93 11.64 -20.54
C VAL A 431 -3.84 10.92 -19.55
N LEU A 432 -4.69 10.03 -20.08
CA LEU A 432 -5.51 9.10 -19.30
C LEU A 432 -4.95 7.68 -19.48
N ASN A 433 -4.45 7.08 -18.41
CA ASN A 433 -4.14 5.66 -18.35
C ASN A 433 -5.33 4.94 -17.71
N VAL A 434 -5.85 3.90 -18.36
CA VAL A 434 -6.94 3.07 -17.86
C VAL A 434 -6.46 1.62 -17.77
N SER A 435 -6.69 0.97 -16.62
CA SER A 435 -6.22 -0.38 -16.36
C SER A 435 -7.34 -1.26 -15.79
N GLY A 436 -7.24 -2.56 -16.08
CA GLY A 436 -8.21 -3.54 -15.62
C GLY A 436 -8.01 -4.91 -16.28
N VAL A 437 -9.11 -5.62 -16.50
CA VAL A 437 -9.11 -6.95 -17.10
C VAL A 437 -9.96 -6.94 -18.36
N LEU A 438 -9.37 -7.32 -19.50
CA LEU A 438 -10.11 -7.56 -20.73
C LEU A 438 -10.53 -9.03 -20.80
N ARG A 439 -11.83 -9.30 -20.73
CA ARG A 439 -12.39 -10.65 -20.77
C ARG A 439 -12.98 -10.94 -22.15
N SER A 440 -12.66 -12.11 -22.71
CA SER A 440 -13.32 -12.62 -23.89
C SER A 440 -14.78 -12.97 -23.58
N THR A 441 -15.71 -12.52 -24.42
CA THR A 441 -17.13 -12.92 -24.36
C THR A 441 -17.45 -14.12 -25.27
N LYS A 442 -16.49 -14.53 -26.13
CA LYS A 442 -16.57 -15.82 -26.83
C LYS A 442 -16.47 -16.96 -25.82
N GLN A 443 -17.52 -17.79 -25.78
CA GLN A 443 -17.59 -19.04 -25.02
C GLN A 443 -16.82 -20.17 -25.69
#